data_AF-A0A1Y1MF42-F1
#
_entry.id   AF-A0A1Y1MF42-F1
#
_cell.length_a   1.000
_cell.length_b   1.000
_cell.length_c   1.000
_cell.angle_alpha   90.00
_cell.angle_beta   90.00
_cell.angle_gamma   90.00
#
_symmetry.space_group_name_H-M   'P 1'
#
loop_
_entity.id
_entity.type
_entity.pdbx_description
1 polymer ?
#
loop_
_entity_poly.entity_id
_entity_poly.type
_entity_poly.pdbx_seq_one_letter_code
_entity_poly.pdbx_strand_id
1 'polypeptide(L)'
;MKCLVLLLIFLHLTKTQLFDFRSTDSVWTWTCKNNTCQKDRVQPAGKPLSLAACKILCDPYGGLWPKPTGRVEIGKRLIPIVKGKLDKNTKNKLVRAAYRNFWNNLQKLGKLGHLKENVSKLIVSVYITDPSQNQLKLSTDESYSLKISKLSSRDISANITAATYFGARHGFETLGQLIIYDDFENSLKIISDANITDGPAYPYRGVMLDTARNFISVETIKRTIDGLAASKLNTFHWHLTDSQSFPFVSKSNPSLSKLGAYSPKDVYAPKDVADIVEYALERGVRVLPEFDAPAHVGEGWQDTDFVACFNHQPWREKCAEPPCGQFDPTKPKLYDALEGLYKDISQQYNLDMFHMGGDEVSVACWNSTPSIVEWMGKQGWGRSEDDFIKLWSYFQSNALERFDRHSHEKLPIIMWTSALTSSKHVEQFLPKDRYIIQVWTSKTDPHVTHLLRKGYRMILSNSDALYLDCGYSGWVTGGNNWCSPYKGWQQIYDNSPALYGKTNQFLGGEAALWTEQVDDTAVDSRIWPRAAALAERLWAEPANSWRAAENRMLTHRERLVNRGIKADALEPRWCRQHENNCPL
;
A
#
# COMPACT_ATOMS: atom_id res chain seq x y z
N MET A 1 -81.10 -40.59 -34.04
CA MET A 1 -81.04 -41.85 -33.26
C MET A 1 -79.67 -41.94 -32.61
N LYS A 2 -79.61 -41.90 -31.27
CA LYS A 2 -78.48 -42.18 -30.35
C LYS A 2 -77.34 -41.14 -30.34
N CYS A 3 -77.19 -40.32 -29.29
CA CYS A 3 -76.79 -40.54 -27.88
C CYS A 3 -75.27 -40.31 -27.69
N LEU A 4 -74.83 -39.28 -26.94
CA LEU A 4 -74.58 -39.27 -25.47
C LEU A 4 -73.21 -39.96 -25.17
N VAL A 5 -72.17 -39.35 -24.58
CA VAL A 5 -72.02 -38.99 -23.15
C VAL A 5 -70.62 -38.40 -22.87
N LEU A 6 -70.60 -37.33 -22.06
CA LEU A 6 -69.64 -36.88 -21.03
C LEU A 6 -68.13 -37.24 -21.13
N LEU A 7 -67.28 -36.21 -21.01
CA LEU A 7 -66.60 -35.94 -19.72
C LEU A 7 -66.07 -34.49 -19.64
N LEU A 8 -66.78 -33.68 -18.85
CA LEU A 8 -66.24 -32.52 -18.16
C LEU A 8 -65.19 -33.02 -17.15
N ILE A 9 -63.91 -32.71 -17.35
CA ILE A 9 -62.95 -32.63 -16.25
C ILE A 9 -62.33 -31.25 -16.26
N PHE A 10 -62.62 -30.54 -15.18
CA PHE A 10 -61.99 -29.31 -14.72
C PHE A 10 -60.48 -29.27 -15.02
N LEU A 11 -60.08 -28.40 -15.94
CA LEU A 11 -58.75 -27.81 -15.94
C LEU A 11 -58.88 -26.36 -15.48
N HIS A 12 -59.20 -26.20 -14.19
CA HIS A 12 -58.70 -25.06 -13.41
C HIS A 12 -57.19 -25.26 -13.25
N LEU A 13 -56.43 -25.02 -14.33
CA LEU A 13 -55.01 -24.79 -14.22
C LEU A 13 -54.84 -23.38 -13.67
N THR A 14 -54.66 -23.37 -12.35
CA THR A 14 -53.95 -22.34 -11.60
C THR A 14 -52.99 -21.57 -12.50
N LYS A 15 -53.18 -20.25 -12.60
CA LYS A 15 -52.07 -19.35 -12.93
C LYS A 15 -51.03 -19.57 -11.83
N THR A 16 -50.13 -20.52 -12.02
CA THR A 16 -48.86 -20.54 -11.33
C THR A 16 -48.21 -19.21 -11.70
N GLN A 17 -48.27 -18.26 -10.76
CA GLN A 17 -47.32 -17.16 -10.75
C GLN A 17 -45.95 -17.83 -10.88
N LEU A 18 -45.33 -17.71 -12.04
CA LEU A 18 -43.90 -17.91 -12.18
C LEU A 18 -43.30 -16.90 -11.21
N PHE A 19 -43.02 -17.36 -9.99
CA PHE A 19 -42.19 -16.63 -9.05
C PHE A 19 -40.88 -16.43 -9.79
N ASP A 20 -40.62 -15.20 -10.22
CA ASP A 20 -39.29 -14.82 -10.65
C ASP A 20 -38.39 -14.97 -9.42
N PHE A 21 -37.68 -16.10 -9.36
CA PHE A 21 -36.73 -16.42 -8.30
C PHE A 21 -35.57 -15.41 -8.25
N ARG A 22 -35.51 -14.44 -9.19
CA ARG A 22 -34.56 -13.34 -9.25
C ARG A 22 -35.25 -11.97 -9.28
N SER A 23 -36.27 -11.75 -8.43
CA SER A 23 -36.71 -10.39 -8.10
C SER A 23 -35.49 -9.50 -7.80
N THR A 24 -35.31 -8.44 -8.59
CA THR A 24 -34.19 -7.50 -8.48
C THR A 24 -34.32 -6.53 -7.31
N ASP A 25 -35.53 -6.37 -6.78
CA ASP A 25 -35.82 -5.37 -5.77
C ASP A 25 -35.55 -5.92 -4.37
N SER A 26 -34.72 -5.20 -3.59
CA SER A 26 -34.41 -5.57 -2.21
C SER A 26 -35.64 -5.47 -1.32
N VAL A 27 -35.97 -6.57 -0.62
CA VAL A 27 -37.00 -6.58 0.43
C VAL A 27 -36.50 -6.03 1.78
N TRP A 28 -35.22 -5.62 1.85
CA TRP A 28 -34.55 -5.18 3.05
C TRP A 28 -34.19 -3.69 2.99
N THR A 29 -34.46 -2.98 4.09
CA THR A 29 -34.04 -1.60 4.33
C THR A 29 -33.19 -1.54 5.59
N TRP A 30 -32.50 -0.43 5.81
CA TRP A 30 -31.76 -0.19 7.05
C TRP A 30 -32.24 1.07 7.77
N THR A 31 -32.21 1.04 9.10
CA THR A 31 -32.50 2.20 9.95
C THR A 31 -31.31 2.50 10.85
N CYS A 32 -31.00 3.79 11.01
CA CYS A 32 -29.94 4.22 11.90
C CYS A 32 -30.43 4.21 13.36
N LYS A 33 -29.78 3.41 14.21
CA LYS A 33 -30.03 3.35 15.65
C LYS A 33 -28.69 3.34 16.38
N ASN A 34 -28.46 4.31 17.26
CA ASN A 34 -27.22 4.45 18.05
C ASN A 34 -25.94 4.36 17.19
N ASN A 35 -25.88 5.11 16.09
CA ASN A 35 -24.77 5.11 15.12
C ASN A 35 -24.52 3.76 14.43
N THR A 36 -25.51 2.85 14.42
CA THR A 36 -25.46 1.58 13.68
C THR A 36 -26.66 1.37 12.76
N CYS A 37 -26.43 0.65 11.68
CA CYS A 37 -27.41 0.30 10.68
C CYS A 37 -28.08 -1.04 11.00
N GLN A 38 -29.33 -0.95 11.45
CA GLN A 38 -30.16 -2.11 11.78
C GLN A 38 -30.99 -2.50 10.56
N LYS A 39 -30.98 -3.80 10.22
CA LYS A 39 -31.68 -4.33 9.05
C LYS A 39 -33.14 -4.62 9.38
N ASP A 40 -34.04 -4.08 8.55
CA ASP A 40 -35.49 -4.21 8.71
C ASP A 40 -36.15 -4.61 7.37
N ARG A 41 -37.39 -5.11 7.41
CA ARG A 41 -38.19 -5.32 6.19
C ARG A 41 -38.73 -3.99 5.66
N VAL A 42 -38.72 -3.82 4.34
CA VAL A 42 -39.34 -2.67 3.68
C VAL A 42 -40.83 -2.63 4.02
N GLN A 43 -41.30 -1.48 4.50
CA GLN A 43 -42.72 -1.24 4.82
C GLN A 43 -43.41 -0.53 3.64
N PRO A 44 -44.69 -0.85 3.31
CA PRO A 44 -45.38 -0.28 2.16
C PRO A 44 -45.46 1.25 2.11
N ALA A 45 -45.47 1.91 3.27
CA ALA A 45 -45.59 3.36 3.41
C ALA A 45 -44.26 4.08 3.71
N GLY A 46 -43.14 3.36 3.83
CA GLY A 46 -41.83 3.93 4.19
C GLY A 46 -40.97 4.27 2.98
N LYS A 47 -40.11 5.28 3.09
CA LYS A 47 -39.02 5.49 2.13
C LYS A 47 -37.84 4.61 2.53
N PRO A 48 -37.53 3.53 1.79
CA PRO A 48 -36.47 2.62 2.18
C PRO A 48 -35.10 3.30 2.06
N LEU A 49 -34.17 2.84 2.88
CA LEU A 49 -32.78 3.29 2.91
C LEU A 49 -31.89 2.10 2.56
N SER A 50 -31.06 2.26 1.52
CA SER A 50 -30.04 1.28 1.17
C SER A 50 -29.02 1.13 2.29
N LEU A 51 -28.30 0.01 2.35
CA LEU A 51 -27.23 -0.20 3.32
C LEU A 51 -26.15 0.89 3.21
N ALA A 52 -25.78 1.25 1.98
CA ALA A 52 -24.78 2.30 1.73
C ALA A 52 -25.25 3.66 2.23
N ALA A 53 -26.53 4.00 2.01
CA ALA A 53 -27.13 5.24 2.49
C ALA A 53 -27.24 5.27 4.01
N CYS A 54 -27.59 4.14 4.64
CA CYS A 54 -27.58 4.06 6.10
C CYS A 54 -26.17 4.27 6.66
N LYS A 55 -25.16 3.55 6.16
CA LYS A 55 -23.79 3.61 6.70
C LYS A 55 -23.21 5.02 6.65
N ILE A 56 -23.34 5.72 5.53
CA ILE A 56 -22.82 7.10 5.40
C ILE A 56 -23.60 8.11 6.26
N LEU A 57 -24.89 7.90 6.50
CA LEU A 57 -25.71 8.81 7.31
C LEU A 57 -25.62 8.52 8.81
N CYS A 58 -25.37 7.26 9.19
CA CYS A 58 -25.41 6.80 10.57
C CYS A 58 -24.05 6.87 11.27
N ASP A 59 -22.95 6.58 10.55
CA ASP A 59 -21.61 6.71 11.10
C ASP A 59 -21.24 8.21 11.31
N PRO A 60 -20.70 8.60 12.48
CA PRO A 60 -20.33 10.00 12.74
C PRO A 60 -19.29 10.57 11.76
N TYR A 61 -18.47 9.71 11.16
CA TYR A 61 -17.44 10.07 10.20
C TYR A 61 -17.85 9.68 8.77
N GLY A 62 -19.13 9.38 8.50
CA GLY A 62 -19.62 9.02 7.17
C GLY A 62 -19.03 7.73 6.60
N GLY A 63 -18.49 6.86 7.45
CA GLY A 63 -17.81 5.64 7.02
C GLY A 63 -16.48 5.93 6.29
N LEU A 64 -15.87 7.10 6.52
CA LEU A 64 -14.61 7.48 5.88
C LEU A 64 -13.45 6.58 6.34
N TRP A 65 -12.56 6.28 5.41
CA TRP A 65 -11.32 5.53 5.63
C TRP A 65 -10.16 6.09 4.78
N PRO A 66 -9.03 6.51 5.36
CA PRO A 66 -8.84 6.76 6.79
C PRO A 66 -9.80 7.79 7.37
N LYS A 67 -10.02 7.69 8.67
CA LYS A 67 -10.68 8.70 9.49
C LYS A 67 -9.92 10.04 9.38
N PRO A 68 -10.60 11.17 9.08
CA PRO A 68 -9.94 12.47 9.04
C PRO A 68 -9.40 12.92 10.42
N THR A 69 -8.34 13.71 10.42
CA THR A 69 -7.65 14.18 11.64
C THR A 69 -8.16 15.52 12.17
N GLY A 70 -8.70 16.38 11.31
CA GLY A 70 -9.19 17.71 11.67
C GLY A 70 -10.71 17.76 11.86
N ARG A 71 -11.30 18.93 11.51
CA ARG A 71 -12.75 19.15 11.54
C ARG A 71 -13.46 18.18 10.60
N VAL A 72 -14.55 17.55 11.09
CA VAL A 72 -15.45 16.71 10.28
C VAL A 72 -16.88 17.08 10.59
N GLU A 73 -17.54 17.73 9.63
CA GLU A 73 -18.97 17.99 9.66
C GLU A 73 -19.58 17.39 8.40
N ILE A 74 -20.54 16.46 8.56
CA ILE A 74 -21.19 15.75 7.47
C ILE A 74 -22.70 15.87 7.65
N GLY A 75 -23.37 16.44 6.66
CA GLY A 75 -24.82 16.58 6.64
C GLY A 75 -25.54 15.24 6.64
N LYS A 76 -26.83 15.26 7.01
CA LYS A 76 -27.66 14.05 7.13
C LYS A 76 -28.60 13.81 5.96
N ARG A 77 -28.30 14.39 4.79
CA ARG A 77 -29.13 14.27 3.60
C ARG A 77 -28.29 13.90 2.39
N LEU A 78 -28.82 12.96 1.60
CA LEU A 78 -28.26 12.53 0.33
C LEU A 78 -29.04 13.14 -0.83
N ILE A 79 -28.33 13.55 -1.88
CA ILE A 79 -28.92 14.05 -3.11
C ILE A 79 -28.38 13.27 -4.33
N PRO A 80 -29.23 12.97 -5.32
CA PRO A 80 -28.78 12.30 -6.54
C PRO A 80 -27.89 13.21 -7.37
N ILE A 81 -26.83 12.64 -7.94
CA ILE A 81 -25.87 13.36 -8.77
C ILE A 81 -25.56 12.67 -10.09
N VAL A 82 -25.17 13.48 -11.06
CA VAL A 82 -24.48 13.06 -12.29
C VAL A 82 -23.12 13.73 -12.42
N LYS A 83 -22.31 13.18 -13.34
CA LYS A 83 -21.05 13.79 -13.75
C LYS A 83 -21.25 15.24 -14.19
N GLY A 84 -20.71 16.16 -13.40
CA GLY A 84 -20.62 17.57 -13.76
C GLY A 84 -19.27 17.89 -14.39
N LYS A 85 -18.79 19.11 -14.18
CA LYS A 85 -17.53 19.62 -14.74
C LYS A 85 -16.49 19.78 -13.64
N LEU A 86 -15.22 19.56 -13.98
CA LEU A 86 -14.10 20.17 -13.27
C LEU A 86 -14.08 21.66 -13.66
N ASP A 87 -13.81 22.55 -12.72
CA ASP A 87 -13.71 23.98 -13.01
C ASP A 87 -12.74 24.25 -14.19
N LYS A 88 -13.17 25.13 -15.10
CA LYS A 88 -12.49 25.40 -16.38
C LYS A 88 -11.11 26.03 -16.21
N ASN A 89 -10.84 26.63 -15.05
CA ASN A 89 -9.57 27.28 -14.75
C ASN A 89 -8.44 26.29 -14.38
N THR A 90 -8.75 25.01 -14.17
CA THR A 90 -7.77 24.02 -13.74
C THR A 90 -6.90 23.53 -14.92
N LYS A 91 -5.71 24.15 -15.08
CA LYS A 91 -4.72 23.76 -16.12
C LYS A 91 -3.78 22.61 -15.70
N ASN A 92 -3.62 22.34 -14.41
CA ASN A 92 -2.71 21.33 -13.88
C ASN A 92 -3.05 19.92 -14.42
N LYS A 93 -2.06 19.21 -14.98
CA LYS A 93 -2.24 17.89 -15.62
C LYS A 93 -2.60 16.81 -14.58
N LEU A 94 -1.93 16.81 -13.43
CA LEU A 94 -2.14 15.85 -12.35
C LEU A 94 -3.54 16.01 -11.74
N VAL A 95 -4.03 17.24 -11.57
CA VAL A 95 -5.42 17.47 -11.11
C VAL A 95 -6.44 16.93 -12.10
N ARG A 96 -6.20 17.09 -13.41
CA ARG A 96 -7.06 16.49 -14.45
C ARG A 96 -7.02 14.97 -14.42
N ALA A 97 -5.85 14.37 -14.17
CA ALA A 97 -5.72 12.93 -13.98
C ALA A 97 -6.50 12.45 -12.74
N ALA A 98 -6.34 13.12 -11.60
CA ALA A 98 -7.09 12.82 -10.38
C ALA A 98 -8.61 12.91 -10.59
N TYR A 99 -9.10 13.92 -11.31
CA TYR A 99 -10.52 14.04 -11.65
C TYR A 99 -11.02 12.90 -12.56
N ARG A 100 -10.23 12.45 -13.54
CA ARG A 100 -10.56 11.27 -14.36
C ARG A 100 -10.62 10.02 -13.48
N ASN A 101 -9.59 9.79 -12.66
CA ASN A 101 -9.50 8.63 -11.77
C ASN A 101 -10.66 8.59 -10.77
N PHE A 102 -11.03 9.74 -10.21
CA PHE A 102 -12.21 9.91 -9.35
C PHE A 102 -13.49 9.41 -10.04
N TRP A 103 -13.79 9.86 -11.27
CA TRP A 103 -14.99 9.40 -11.98
C TRP A 103 -14.91 7.94 -12.43
N ASN A 104 -13.73 7.48 -12.85
CA ASN A 104 -13.52 6.06 -13.19
C ASN A 104 -13.83 5.16 -11.99
N ASN A 105 -13.43 5.57 -10.78
CA ASN A 105 -13.75 4.83 -9.55
C ASN A 105 -15.25 4.85 -9.23
N LEU A 106 -15.93 5.99 -9.39
CA LEU A 106 -17.38 6.08 -9.14
C LEU A 106 -18.20 5.24 -10.12
N GLN A 107 -17.76 5.12 -11.38
CA GLN A 107 -18.44 4.30 -12.38
C GLN A 107 -18.39 2.79 -12.05
N LYS A 108 -17.44 2.35 -11.22
CA LYS A 108 -17.34 0.95 -10.79
C LYS A 108 -18.32 0.60 -9.65
N LEU A 109 -18.98 1.57 -9.01
CA LEU A 109 -19.87 1.31 -7.87
C LEU A 109 -21.17 0.61 -8.25
N GLY A 110 -21.65 0.75 -9.49
CA GLY A 110 -22.89 0.14 -9.94
C GLY A 110 -23.35 0.63 -11.32
N LYS A 111 -24.31 -0.07 -11.91
CA LYS A 111 -24.90 0.30 -13.21
C LYS A 111 -25.94 1.40 -13.00
N LEU A 112 -25.71 2.58 -13.58
CA LEU A 112 -26.66 3.69 -13.46
C LEU A 112 -27.97 3.37 -14.19
N GLY A 113 -29.09 3.56 -13.51
CA GLY A 113 -30.43 3.50 -14.09
C GLY A 113 -30.79 4.76 -14.88
N HIS A 114 -32.01 4.77 -15.44
CA HIS A 114 -32.54 5.97 -16.08
C HIS A 114 -32.69 7.10 -15.06
N LEU A 115 -32.05 8.24 -15.34
CA LEU A 115 -32.08 9.41 -14.48
C LEU A 115 -33.50 9.97 -14.41
N LYS A 116 -34.03 10.13 -13.19
CA LYS A 116 -35.28 10.87 -12.94
C LYS A 116 -35.08 12.35 -13.27
N GLU A 117 -36.17 13.09 -13.47
CA GLU A 117 -36.11 14.55 -13.57
C GLU A 117 -35.52 15.15 -12.26
N ASN A 118 -34.74 16.25 -12.38
CA ASN A 118 -34.09 16.99 -11.26
C ASN A 118 -32.85 16.37 -10.57
N VAL A 119 -31.95 15.73 -11.32
CA VAL A 119 -30.63 15.29 -10.78
C VAL A 119 -29.61 16.43 -10.78
N SER A 120 -28.83 16.55 -9.70
CA SER A 120 -27.84 17.62 -9.56
C SER A 120 -26.54 17.30 -10.31
N LYS A 121 -25.88 18.29 -10.90
CA LYS A 121 -24.52 18.13 -11.44
C LYS A 121 -23.50 18.38 -10.34
N LEU A 122 -22.52 17.48 -10.19
CA LEU A 122 -21.39 17.68 -9.28
C LEU A 122 -20.30 18.52 -9.96
N ILE A 123 -20.18 19.77 -9.54
CA ILE A 123 -19.11 20.67 -9.95
C ILE A 123 -17.97 20.56 -8.94
N VAL A 124 -16.77 20.25 -9.42
CA VAL A 124 -15.59 20.13 -8.55
C VAL A 124 -14.63 21.26 -8.86
N SER A 125 -14.26 22.01 -7.83
CA SER A 125 -13.30 23.12 -7.90
C SER A 125 -12.09 22.78 -7.05
N VAL A 126 -10.89 22.97 -7.59
CA VAL A 126 -9.63 22.62 -6.92
C VAL A 126 -8.73 23.84 -6.88
N TYR A 127 -8.34 24.27 -5.68
CA TYR A 127 -7.41 25.35 -5.44
C TYR A 127 -6.13 24.81 -4.78
N ILE A 128 -4.99 25.03 -5.44
CA ILE A 128 -3.66 24.61 -4.98
C ILE A 128 -2.81 25.86 -4.85
N THR A 129 -2.23 26.10 -3.67
CA THR A 129 -1.40 27.30 -3.43
C THR A 129 0.00 27.18 -4.02
N ASP A 130 0.58 25.97 -4.04
CA ASP A 130 1.83 25.67 -4.74
C ASP A 130 1.58 24.65 -5.88
N PRO A 131 1.19 25.13 -7.08
CA PRO A 131 0.94 24.26 -8.21
C PRO A 131 2.23 23.74 -8.88
N SER A 132 3.42 24.20 -8.43
CA SER A 132 4.71 23.83 -9.02
C SER A 132 5.23 22.51 -8.46
N GLN A 133 4.86 22.16 -7.23
CA GLN A 133 5.28 20.92 -6.60
C GLN A 133 4.63 19.70 -7.28
N ASN A 134 5.46 18.94 -8.01
CA ASN A 134 5.09 17.77 -8.80
C ASN A 134 5.84 16.49 -8.36
N GLN A 135 6.55 16.52 -7.23
CA GLN A 135 7.23 15.38 -6.62
C GLN A 135 6.81 15.25 -5.16
N LEU A 136 6.55 14.02 -4.74
CA LEU A 136 6.23 13.69 -3.35
C LEU A 136 7.53 13.48 -2.57
N LYS A 137 7.90 14.45 -1.73
CA LYS A 137 9.00 14.40 -0.75
C LYS A 137 8.49 14.16 0.67
N LEU A 138 9.34 13.71 1.61
CA LEU A 138 8.98 13.59 3.03
C LEU A 138 8.40 14.88 3.64
N SER A 139 8.83 16.05 3.14
CA SER A 139 8.36 17.36 3.60
C SER A 139 7.09 17.86 2.90
N THR A 140 6.49 17.06 2.02
CA THR A 140 5.33 17.48 1.23
C THR A 140 4.11 17.67 2.13
N ASP A 141 3.46 18.82 2.00
CA ASP A 141 2.18 19.05 2.65
C ASP A 141 1.07 18.29 1.90
N GLU A 142 0.57 17.24 2.56
CA GLU A 142 -0.53 16.38 2.10
C GLU A 142 -1.89 16.77 2.72
N SER A 143 -1.97 17.91 3.41
CA SER A 143 -3.22 18.41 4.00
C SER A 143 -4.18 18.99 2.97
N TYR A 144 -5.47 18.95 3.28
CA TYR A 144 -6.52 19.54 2.46
C TYR A 144 -7.73 19.98 3.28
N SER A 145 -8.54 20.84 2.68
CA SER A 145 -9.91 21.12 3.09
C SER A 145 -10.87 20.75 1.96
N LEU A 146 -11.97 20.08 2.32
CA LEU A 146 -13.06 19.71 1.43
C LEU A 146 -14.36 20.33 1.96
N LYS A 147 -14.99 21.17 1.15
CA LYS A 147 -16.32 21.72 1.41
C LYS A 147 -17.30 21.30 0.34
N ILE A 148 -18.39 20.67 0.77
CA ILE A 148 -19.52 20.31 -0.08
C ILE A 148 -20.70 21.21 0.28
N SER A 149 -21.35 21.79 -0.71
CA SER A 149 -22.54 22.62 -0.50
C SER A 149 -23.40 22.70 -1.76
N LYS A 150 -24.71 22.81 -1.58
CA LYS A 150 -25.65 23.08 -2.67
C LYS A 150 -25.37 24.46 -3.28
N LEU A 151 -25.15 24.52 -4.59
CA LEU A 151 -24.89 25.76 -5.32
C LEU A 151 -26.18 26.34 -5.91
N SER A 152 -27.02 25.48 -6.47
CA SER A 152 -28.31 25.84 -7.07
C SER A 152 -29.32 24.71 -6.87
N SER A 153 -30.55 24.85 -7.40
CA SER A 153 -31.50 23.74 -7.44
C SER A 153 -31.02 22.55 -8.26
N ARG A 154 -30.05 22.75 -9.17
CA ARG A 154 -29.55 21.74 -10.12
C ARG A 154 -28.05 21.45 -10.01
N ASP A 155 -27.32 22.11 -9.11
CA ASP A 155 -25.87 21.95 -8.98
C ASP A 155 -25.44 21.84 -7.51
N ILE A 156 -24.49 20.94 -7.27
CA ILE A 156 -23.76 20.81 -6.00
C ILE A 156 -22.28 21.09 -6.26
N SER A 157 -21.69 21.88 -5.37
CA SER A 157 -20.27 22.23 -5.44
C SER A 157 -19.49 21.38 -4.44
N ALA A 158 -18.36 20.83 -4.89
CA ALA A 158 -17.32 20.29 -4.03
C ALA A 158 -16.03 21.10 -4.25
N ASN A 159 -15.62 21.84 -3.23
CA ASN A 159 -14.43 22.68 -3.26
C ASN A 159 -13.32 22.01 -2.46
N ILE A 160 -12.21 21.70 -3.13
CA ILE A 160 -10.99 21.15 -2.53
C ILE A 160 -9.93 22.24 -2.53
N THR A 161 -9.41 22.54 -1.35
CA THR A 161 -8.28 23.46 -1.16
C THR A 161 -7.12 22.69 -0.54
N ALA A 162 -5.92 22.82 -1.09
CA ALA A 162 -4.72 22.17 -0.56
C ALA A 162 -3.47 23.00 -0.84
N ALA A 163 -2.39 22.73 -0.09
CA ALA A 163 -1.10 23.34 -0.36
C ALA A 163 -0.51 22.84 -1.69
N THR A 164 -0.59 21.53 -1.91
CA THR A 164 0.01 20.83 -3.05
C THR A 164 -1.02 19.99 -3.80
N TYR A 165 -0.63 19.45 -4.96
CA TYR A 165 -1.42 18.44 -5.67
C TYR A 165 -1.72 17.20 -4.80
N PHE A 166 -0.77 16.77 -3.98
CA PHE A 166 -0.90 15.55 -3.17
C PHE A 166 -2.02 15.68 -2.14
N GLY A 167 -2.10 16.81 -1.44
CA GLY A 167 -3.24 17.15 -0.58
C GLY A 167 -4.56 17.18 -1.35
N ALA A 168 -4.60 17.85 -2.51
CA ALA A 168 -5.81 17.91 -3.34
C ALA A 168 -6.28 16.53 -3.80
N ARG A 169 -5.35 15.63 -4.15
CA ARG A 169 -5.64 14.23 -4.48
C ARG A 169 -6.26 13.48 -3.31
N HIS A 170 -5.78 13.70 -2.08
CA HIS A 170 -6.44 13.16 -0.87
C HIS A 170 -7.86 13.69 -0.68
N GLY A 171 -8.09 14.97 -1.00
CA GLY A 171 -9.42 15.56 -1.06
C GLY A 171 -10.35 14.86 -2.06
N PHE A 172 -9.86 14.50 -3.25
CA PHE A 172 -10.63 13.73 -4.24
C PHE A 172 -11.03 12.35 -3.73
N GLU A 173 -10.11 11.64 -3.06
CA GLU A 173 -10.40 10.32 -2.49
C GLU A 173 -11.48 10.41 -1.41
N THR A 174 -11.36 11.38 -0.49
CA THR A 174 -12.38 11.63 0.54
C THR A 174 -13.72 12.03 -0.07
N LEU A 175 -13.72 12.90 -1.10
CA LEU A 175 -14.94 13.24 -1.84
C LEU A 175 -15.61 12.01 -2.44
N GLY A 176 -14.82 11.07 -3.00
CA GLY A 176 -15.33 9.82 -3.56
C GLY A 176 -16.01 8.93 -2.52
N GLN A 177 -15.53 8.94 -1.29
CA GLN A 177 -16.12 8.19 -0.19
C GLN A 177 -17.41 8.80 0.37
N LEU A 178 -17.66 10.09 0.10
CA LEU A 178 -18.90 10.79 0.41
C LEU A 178 -19.99 10.60 -0.67
N ILE A 179 -19.70 9.78 -1.68
CA ILE A 179 -20.61 9.39 -2.75
C ILE A 179 -20.89 7.90 -2.62
N ILE A 180 -22.16 7.53 -2.67
CA ILE A 180 -22.62 6.15 -2.65
C ILE A 180 -23.33 5.81 -3.96
N TYR A 181 -23.44 4.52 -4.23
CA TYR A 181 -24.44 3.99 -5.14
C TYR A 181 -25.66 3.55 -4.33
N ASP A 182 -26.83 4.06 -4.68
CA ASP A 182 -28.11 3.69 -4.10
C ASP A 182 -28.78 2.65 -5.00
N ASP A 183 -28.96 1.44 -4.48
CA ASP A 183 -29.49 0.28 -5.19
C ASP A 183 -31.02 0.29 -5.34
N PHE A 184 -31.75 1.08 -4.55
CA PHE A 184 -33.19 1.30 -4.75
C PHE A 184 -33.47 2.26 -5.91
N GLU A 185 -32.66 3.30 -6.07
CA GLU A 185 -32.83 4.30 -7.12
C GLU A 185 -31.89 4.11 -8.31
N ASN A 186 -31.00 3.12 -8.27
CA ASN A 186 -29.95 2.85 -9.26
C ASN A 186 -29.18 4.12 -9.66
N SER A 187 -28.79 4.93 -8.67
CA SER A 187 -28.18 6.24 -8.89
C SER A 187 -27.04 6.54 -7.93
N LEU A 188 -26.13 7.41 -8.35
CA LEU A 188 -25.12 7.96 -7.44
C LEU A 188 -25.75 9.04 -6.57
N LYS A 189 -25.50 8.99 -5.27
CA LYS A 189 -25.93 10.01 -4.32
C LYS A 189 -24.74 10.52 -3.50
N ILE A 190 -24.71 11.82 -3.26
CA ILE A 190 -23.70 12.50 -2.44
C ILE A 190 -24.35 13.14 -1.22
N ILE A 191 -23.61 13.30 -0.13
CA ILE A 191 -24.01 14.13 1.00
C ILE A 191 -24.23 15.59 0.54
N SER A 192 -25.30 16.25 1.00
CA SER A 192 -25.65 17.59 0.52
C SER A 192 -24.76 18.72 1.03
N ASP A 193 -24.10 18.50 2.14
CA ASP A 193 -23.26 19.48 2.84
C ASP A 193 -22.20 18.77 3.68
N ALA A 194 -20.95 19.19 3.55
CA ALA A 194 -19.85 18.68 4.35
C ALA A 194 -18.77 19.74 4.50
N ASN A 195 -18.05 19.71 5.62
CA ASN A 195 -16.89 20.55 5.87
C ASN A 195 -15.82 19.72 6.59
N ILE A 196 -14.77 19.39 5.85
CA ILE A 196 -13.69 18.51 6.30
C ILE A 196 -12.36 19.24 6.16
N THR A 197 -11.53 19.18 7.19
CA THR A 197 -10.10 19.53 7.15
C THR A 197 -9.30 18.33 7.61
N ASP A 198 -8.25 17.98 6.90
CA ASP A 198 -7.58 16.70 7.10
C ASP A 198 -6.13 16.74 6.63
N GLY A 199 -5.30 15.86 7.18
CA GLY A 199 -3.89 15.70 6.86
C GLY A 199 -3.26 14.55 7.67
N PRO A 200 -2.19 13.93 7.16
CA PRO A 200 -1.61 12.74 7.79
C PRO A 200 -0.82 13.06 9.06
N ALA A 201 -0.80 12.13 10.00
CA ALA A 201 0.07 12.17 11.17
C ALA A 201 1.54 11.89 10.84
N TYR A 202 1.79 11.03 9.84
CA TYR A 202 3.15 10.64 9.43
C TYR A 202 3.37 10.80 7.92
N PRO A 203 4.54 11.31 7.48
CA PRO A 203 4.84 11.56 6.06
C PRO A 203 5.18 10.30 5.24
N TYR A 204 5.57 9.20 5.88
CA TYR A 204 5.91 7.93 5.23
C TYR A 204 4.84 6.88 5.55
N ARG A 205 4.09 6.44 4.53
CA ARG A 205 3.00 5.47 4.69
C ARG A 205 3.10 4.42 3.58
N GLY A 206 3.84 3.35 3.87
CA GLY A 206 4.36 2.45 2.86
C GLY A 206 3.70 1.08 2.78
N VAL A 207 3.85 0.46 1.62
CA VAL A 207 3.85 -1.00 1.46
C VAL A 207 5.09 -1.38 0.67
N MET A 208 5.86 -2.31 1.20
CA MET A 208 6.94 -2.96 0.46
C MET A 208 6.39 -4.17 -0.29
N LEU A 209 6.74 -4.27 -1.56
CA LEU A 209 6.51 -5.45 -2.38
C LEU A 209 7.83 -5.94 -2.92
N ASP A 210 8.19 -7.14 -2.51
CA ASP A 210 9.25 -7.92 -3.14
C ASP A 210 8.76 -8.45 -4.49
N THR A 211 9.64 -8.33 -5.49
CA THR A 211 9.38 -8.77 -6.86
C THR A 211 10.51 -9.65 -7.41
N ALA A 212 11.41 -10.07 -6.54
CA ALA A 212 12.59 -10.85 -6.85
C ALA A 212 12.44 -12.31 -6.43
N ARG A 213 11.87 -12.61 -5.24
CA ARG A 213 11.59 -14.00 -4.85
C ARG A 213 10.53 -14.65 -5.73
N ASN A 214 9.57 -13.87 -6.22
CA ASN A 214 8.66 -14.22 -7.30
C ASN A 214 8.36 -12.97 -8.14
N PHE A 215 8.25 -13.15 -9.46
CA PHE A 215 7.93 -12.05 -10.37
C PHE A 215 6.47 -11.59 -10.21
N ILE A 216 6.27 -10.28 -10.15
CA ILE A 216 4.94 -9.65 -10.07
C ILE A 216 4.69 -8.79 -11.31
N SER A 217 3.57 -8.96 -12.00
CA SER A 217 3.30 -8.21 -13.23
C SER A 217 3.09 -6.72 -12.98
N VAL A 218 3.39 -5.91 -14.00
CA VAL A 218 3.11 -4.46 -14.02
C VAL A 218 1.64 -4.16 -13.72
N GLU A 219 0.72 -5.01 -14.19
CA GLU A 219 -0.72 -4.87 -13.90
C GLU A 219 -1.01 -5.02 -12.41
N THR A 220 -0.45 -6.05 -11.75
CA THR A 220 -0.61 -6.24 -10.31
C THR A 220 0.03 -5.12 -9.51
N ILE A 221 1.23 -4.64 -9.88
CA ILE A 221 1.86 -3.48 -9.23
C ILE A 221 0.96 -2.25 -9.31
N LYS A 222 0.41 -1.94 -10.50
CA LYS A 222 -0.53 -0.82 -10.67
C LYS A 222 -1.81 -0.99 -9.84
N ARG A 223 -2.33 -2.21 -9.74
CA ARG A 223 -3.51 -2.51 -8.90
C ARG A 223 -3.19 -2.35 -7.42
N THR A 224 -1.98 -2.70 -6.97
CA THR A 224 -1.49 -2.39 -5.62
C THR A 224 -1.45 -0.88 -5.39
N ILE A 225 -0.92 -0.09 -6.33
CA ILE A 225 -0.90 1.38 -6.26
C ILE A 225 -2.32 1.97 -6.19
N ASP A 226 -3.30 1.40 -6.89
CA ASP A 226 -4.71 1.80 -6.75
C ASP A 226 -5.22 1.61 -5.31
N GLY A 227 -4.85 0.52 -4.65
CA GLY A 227 -5.18 0.25 -3.25
C GLY A 227 -4.47 1.20 -2.27
N LEU A 228 -3.19 1.52 -2.52
CA LEU A 228 -2.44 2.51 -1.75
C LEU A 228 -3.16 3.86 -1.80
N ALA A 229 -3.46 4.33 -3.00
CA ALA A 229 -4.16 5.58 -3.25
C ALA A 229 -5.56 5.61 -2.63
N ALA A 230 -6.30 4.51 -2.71
CA ALA A 230 -7.62 4.37 -2.09
C ALA A 230 -7.57 4.51 -0.56
N SER A 231 -6.46 4.10 0.04
CA SER A 231 -6.26 4.12 1.49
C SER A 231 -5.40 5.31 1.97
N LYS A 232 -4.99 6.21 1.07
CA LYS A 232 -4.07 7.34 1.34
C LYS A 232 -2.66 6.93 1.84
N LEU A 233 -2.25 5.68 1.57
CA LEU A 233 -0.84 5.29 1.61
C LEU A 233 -0.12 5.97 0.43
N ASN A 234 1.12 6.38 0.65
CA ASN A 234 1.82 7.28 -0.27
C ASN A 234 3.18 6.75 -0.73
N THR A 235 3.61 5.58 -0.27
CA THR A 235 4.90 5.01 -0.65
C THR A 235 4.72 3.56 -1.12
N PHE A 236 5.16 3.29 -2.34
CA PHE A 236 5.37 1.96 -2.86
C PHE A 236 6.87 1.68 -2.79
N HIS A 237 7.28 0.92 -1.78
CA HIS A 237 8.65 0.44 -1.65
C HIS A 237 8.80 -0.81 -2.53
N TRP A 238 9.61 -0.69 -3.57
CA TRP A 238 9.80 -1.74 -4.56
C TRP A 238 11.14 -2.42 -4.31
N HIS A 239 11.09 -3.59 -3.67
CA HIS A 239 12.23 -4.48 -3.52
C HIS A 239 12.46 -5.21 -4.85
N LEU A 240 13.38 -4.66 -5.64
CA LEU A 240 13.54 -4.96 -7.08
C LEU A 240 14.31 -6.24 -7.35
N THR A 241 15.24 -6.60 -6.48
CA THR A 241 16.25 -7.63 -6.71
C THR A 241 16.59 -8.35 -5.42
N ASP A 242 16.83 -9.64 -5.51
CA ASP A 242 17.35 -10.48 -4.43
C ASP A 242 18.24 -11.58 -5.04
N SER A 243 18.76 -12.47 -4.20
CA SER A 243 19.50 -13.67 -4.55
C SER A 243 18.79 -14.56 -5.56
N GLN A 244 17.44 -14.65 -5.52
CA GLN A 244 16.65 -15.55 -6.36
C GLN A 244 16.40 -15.03 -7.78
N SER A 245 16.35 -13.71 -8.01
CA SER A 245 16.23 -13.17 -9.37
C SER A 245 16.61 -11.68 -9.50
N PHE A 246 16.96 -11.31 -10.73
CA PHE A 246 17.26 -9.93 -11.15
C PHE A 246 16.32 -9.49 -12.29
N PRO A 247 15.08 -9.07 -12.01
CA PRO A 247 14.11 -8.70 -13.05
C PRO A 247 14.33 -7.28 -13.60
N PHE A 248 15.07 -6.40 -12.90
CA PHE A 248 15.29 -5.02 -13.35
C PHE A 248 16.21 -4.93 -14.58
N VAL A 249 15.79 -4.24 -15.64
CA VAL A 249 16.63 -4.07 -16.84
C VAL A 249 17.53 -2.83 -16.70
N SER A 250 18.76 -3.06 -16.25
CA SER A 250 19.83 -2.06 -16.28
C SER A 250 20.37 -1.87 -17.70
N LYS A 251 20.43 -0.62 -18.17
CA LYS A 251 21.05 -0.26 -19.45
C LYS A 251 22.57 -0.35 -19.38
N SER A 252 23.14 0.00 -18.24
CA SER A 252 24.57 -0.02 -17.97
C SER A 252 25.10 -1.45 -17.79
N ASN A 253 24.28 -2.35 -17.21
CA ASN A 253 24.63 -3.74 -16.97
C ASN A 253 23.53 -4.70 -17.51
N PRO A 254 23.35 -4.81 -18.83
CA PRO A 254 22.23 -5.56 -19.43
C PRO A 254 22.35 -7.08 -19.27
N SER A 255 23.51 -7.61 -18.86
CA SER A 255 23.68 -9.04 -18.56
C SER A 255 22.95 -9.45 -17.28
N LEU A 256 22.77 -8.54 -16.31
CA LEU A 256 22.20 -8.87 -15.01
C LEU A 256 20.80 -9.48 -15.15
N SER A 257 19.88 -8.82 -15.87
CA SER A 257 18.55 -9.39 -16.09
C SER A 257 18.50 -10.51 -17.12
N LYS A 258 19.46 -10.57 -18.07
CA LYS A 258 19.54 -11.69 -19.02
C LYS A 258 19.87 -13.01 -18.33
N LEU A 259 20.71 -12.95 -17.31
CA LEU A 259 21.14 -14.11 -16.54
C LEU A 259 20.25 -14.36 -15.32
N GLY A 260 19.76 -13.29 -14.67
CA GLY A 260 19.10 -13.38 -13.38
C GLY A 260 17.58 -13.33 -13.39
N ALA A 261 16.92 -12.94 -14.49
CA ALA A 261 15.45 -12.99 -14.53
C ALA A 261 14.94 -14.43 -14.67
N TYR A 262 13.81 -14.75 -14.03
CA TYR A 262 13.19 -16.09 -14.14
C TYR A 262 12.89 -16.51 -15.59
N SER A 263 12.53 -15.54 -16.43
CA SER A 263 12.42 -15.73 -17.87
C SER A 263 12.66 -14.42 -18.60
N PRO A 264 12.89 -14.44 -19.93
CA PRO A 264 13.01 -13.21 -20.73
C PRO A 264 11.78 -12.29 -20.71
N LYS A 265 10.63 -12.78 -20.22
CA LYS A 265 9.40 -11.99 -20.09
C LYS A 265 9.20 -11.43 -18.68
N ASP A 266 9.85 -12.02 -17.70
CA ASP A 266 9.70 -11.68 -16.28
C ASP A 266 10.72 -10.60 -15.90
N VAL A 267 10.63 -9.47 -16.62
CA VAL A 267 11.54 -8.33 -16.49
C VAL A 267 10.78 -7.02 -16.40
N TYR A 268 11.38 -6.03 -15.73
CA TYR A 268 10.92 -4.65 -15.71
C TYR A 268 11.79 -3.82 -16.65
N ALA A 269 11.32 -3.64 -17.89
CA ALA A 269 12.02 -2.80 -18.85
C ALA A 269 11.90 -1.32 -18.47
N PRO A 270 12.77 -0.42 -18.99
CA PRO A 270 12.71 1.00 -18.64
C PRO A 270 11.35 1.67 -18.95
N LYS A 271 10.62 1.17 -19.95
CA LYS A 271 9.27 1.64 -20.26
C LYS A 271 8.25 1.24 -19.17
N ASP A 272 8.41 0.06 -18.57
CA ASP A 272 7.51 -0.47 -17.56
C ASP A 272 7.72 0.27 -16.25
N VAL A 273 8.99 0.54 -15.90
CA VAL A 273 9.37 1.39 -14.76
C VAL A 273 8.80 2.80 -14.92
N ALA A 274 9.01 3.44 -16.09
CA ALA A 274 8.47 4.79 -16.34
C ALA A 274 6.93 4.83 -16.26
N ASP A 275 6.25 3.81 -16.79
CA ASP A 275 4.79 3.68 -16.73
C ASP A 275 4.29 3.49 -15.29
N ILE A 276 4.97 2.70 -14.46
CA ILE A 276 4.65 2.53 -13.04
C ILE A 276 4.87 3.84 -12.27
N VAL A 277 6.00 4.52 -12.48
CA VAL A 277 6.34 5.78 -11.79
C VAL A 277 5.33 6.88 -12.12
N GLU A 278 4.94 7.05 -13.38
CA GLU A 278 3.92 8.02 -13.77
C GLU A 278 2.53 7.63 -13.22
N TYR A 279 2.18 6.34 -13.28
CA TYR A 279 0.91 5.84 -12.73
C TYR A 279 0.77 6.09 -11.23
N ALA A 280 1.87 5.92 -10.49
CA ALA A 280 1.98 6.21 -9.06
C ALA A 280 1.91 7.71 -8.77
N LEU A 281 2.56 8.55 -9.58
CA LEU A 281 2.53 10.00 -9.45
C LEU A 281 1.10 10.56 -9.60
N GLU A 282 0.33 10.11 -10.60
CA GLU A 282 -1.08 10.47 -10.78
C GLU A 282 -2.00 10.05 -9.60
N ARG A 283 -1.47 9.25 -8.67
CA ARG A 283 -2.13 8.72 -7.49
C ARG A 283 -1.54 9.23 -6.18
N GLY A 284 -0.55 10.11 -6.25
CA GLY A 284 0.15 10.62 -5.07
C GLY A 284 0.89 9.53 -4.30
N VAL A 285 1.48 8.59 -5.02
CA VAL A 285 2.30 7.51 -4.47
C VAL A 285 3.72 7.69 -5.01
N ARG A 286 4.72 7.79 -4.12
CA ARG A 286 6.13 7.69 -4.51
C ARG A 286 6.48 6.24 -4.79
N VAL A 287 7.37 6.02 -5.74
CA VAL A 287 7.99 4.71 -5.98
C VAL A 287 9.41 4.79 -5.43
N LEU A 288 9.66 4.07 -4.34
CA LEU A 288 10.95 4.00 -3.66
C LEU A 288 11.62 2.68 -4.08
N PRO A 289 12.61 2.69 -4.98
CA PRO A 289 13.33 1.49 -5.34
C PRO A 289 14.31 1.09 -4.23
N GLU A 290 14.44 -0.21 -4.05
CA GLU A 290 15.50 -0.85 -3.28
C GLU A 290 16.40 -1.66 -4.19
N PHE A 291 17.70 -1.50 -3.98
CA PHE A 291 18.69 -2.47 -4.40
C PHE A 291 19.42 -2.95 -3.14
N ASP A 292 19.04 -4.14 -2.67
CA ASP A 292 19.58 -4.71 -1.44
C ASP A 292 21.02 -5.19 -1.65
N ALA A 293 21.90 -4.79 -0.73
CA ALA A 293 23.30 -5.15 -0.73
C ALA A 293 23.93 -4.96 0.67
N PRO A 294 24.99 -5.72 1.03
CA PRO A 294 25.73 -6.66 0.20
C PRO A 294 25.24 -8.11 0.25
N ALA A 295 24.30 -8.46 1.12
CA ALA A 295 23.61 -9.75 1.07
C ALA A 295 22.53 -9.73 -0.01
N HIS A 296 21.69 -10.78 -0.08
CA HIS A 296 20.55 -10.82 -1.01
C HIS A 296 20.93 -10.59 -2.47
N VAL A 297 22.08 -11.16 -2.89
CA VAL A 297 22.55 -11.09 -4.28
C VAL A 297 23.03 -12.45 -4.77
N GLY A 298 22.70 -12.78 -6.01
CA GLY A 298 23.01 -14.09 -6.58
C GLY A 298 22.77 -14.11 -8.07
N GLU A 299 21.55 -14.49 -8.46
CA GLU A 299 21.13 -14.55 -9.86
C GLU A 299 21.39 -13.21 -10.58
N GLY A 300 21.95 -13.29 -11.79
CA GLY A 300 22.37 -12.14 -12.60
C GLY A 300 23.86 -11.82 -12.53
N TRP A 301 24.53 -12.21 -11.45
CA TRP A 301 25.95 -11.91 -11.21
C TRP A 301 26.91 -13.05 -11.57
N GLN A 302 26.42 -14.09 -12.26
CA GLN A 302 27.27 -15.15 -12.80
C GLN A 302 28.38 -14.57 -13.69
N ASP A 303 29.53 -15.25 -13.72
CA ASP A 303 30.71 -14.89 -14.52
C ASP A 303 31.38 -13.54 -14.15
N THR A 304 30.96 -12.88 -13.07
CA THR A 304 31.56 -11.61 -12.62
C THR A 304 32.68 -11.76 -11.59
N ASP A 305 32.73 -12.88 -10.86
CA ASP A 305 33.59 -13.10 -9.67
C ASP A 305 33.34 -12.05 -8.54
N PHE A 306 32.15 -11.42 -8.53
CA PHE A 306 31.78 -10.43 -7.52
C PHE A 306 30.99 -11.00 -6.34
N VAL A 307 30.46 -12.23 -6.45
CA VAL A 307 29.58 -12.81 -5.42
C VAL A 307 30.28 -13.97 -4.72
N ALA A 308 30.43 -13.86 -3.40
CA ALA A 308 30.85 -14.92 -2.52
C ALA A 308 29.67 -15.83 -2.14
N CYS A 309 29.97 -17.12 -1.96
CA CYS A 309 29.03 -18.13 -1.46
C CYS A 309 27.75 -18.33 -2.29
N PHE A 310 27.75 -17.91 -3.55
CA PHE A 310 26.58 -18.07 -4.41
C PHE A 310 26.16 -19.55 -4.49
N ASN A 311 24.91 -19.82 -4.13
CA ASN A 311 24.29 -21.15 -4.09
C ASN A 311 25.08 -22.19 -3.25
N HIS A 312 25.75 -21.74 -2.19
CA HIS A 312 26.49 -22.64 -1.28
C HIS A 312 25.57 -23.68 -0.62
N GLN A 313 26.07 -24.91 -0.47
CA GLN A 313 25.38 -26.00 0.24
C GLN A 313 26.30 -26.65 1.30
N PRO A 314 25.77 -26.98 2.48
CA PRO A 314 24.40 -26.72 2.94
C PRO A 314 24.17 -25.22 3.23
N TRP A 315 23.09 -24.65 2.67
CA TRP A 315 22.86 -23.20 2.69
C TRP A 315 22.80 -22.59 4.11
N ARG A 316 22.30 -23.35 5.08
CA ARG A 316 22.16 -22.92 6.50
C ARG A 316 23.47 -22.51 7.16
N GLU A 317 24.60 -22.93 6.61
CA GLU A 317 25.93 -22.54 7.12
C GLU A 317 26.34 -21.13 6.70
N LYS A 318 25.71 -20.57 5.66
CA LYS A 318 26.16 -19.34 5.00
C LYS A 318 25.10 -18.28 4.84
N CYS A 319 23.81 -18.59 4.95
CA CYS A 319 22.74 -17.62 4.77
C CYS A 319 21.46 -18.02 5.52
N ALA A 320 20.53 -17.06 5.65
CA ALA A 320 19.22 -17.25 6.29
C ALA A 320 18.24 -18.07 5.44
N GLU A 321 18.37 -18.01 4.11
CA GLU A 321 17.57 -18.76 3.16
C GLU A 321 18.31 -19.05 1.85
N PRO A 322 17.99 -20.13 1.13
CA PRO A 322 18.59 -20.42 -0.17
C PRO A 322 17.98 -19.60 -1.33
N PRO A 323 18.76 -19.29 -2.38
CA PRO A 323 20.18 -19.55 -2.51
C PRO A 323 21.01 -18.54 -1.70
N CYS A 324 22.10 -18.98 -1.08
CA CYS A 324 23.05 -18.04 -0.49
C CYS A 324 23.69 -17.17 -1.57
N GLY A 325 24.18 -15.99 -1.19
CA GLY A 325 25.05 -15.17 -2.00
C GLY A 325 25.20 -13.77 -1.41
N GLN A 326 26.43 -13.25 -1.41
CA GLN A 326 26.74 -11.89 -0.97
C GLN A 326 27.86 -11.31 -1.80
N PHE A 327 27.90 -10.01 -2.02
CA PHE A 327 29.02 -9.39 -2.70
C PHE A 327 30.34 -9.63 -1.94
N ASP A 328 31.43 -9.79 -2.70
CA ASP A 328 32.82 -9.69 -2.25
C ASP A 328 33.24 -8.22 -2.32
N PRO A 329 33.29 -7.48 -1.18
CA PRO A 329 33.62 -6.05 -1.18
C PRO A 329 35.06 -5.75 -1.61
N THR A 330 35.90 -6.77 -1.72
CA THR A 330 37.33 -6.59 -2.02
C THR A 330 37.60 -6.44 -3.52
N LYS A 331 36.57 -6.67 -4.36
CA LYS A 331 36.65 -6.56 -5.82
C LYS A 331 36.41 -5.12 -6.27
N PRO A 332 37.42 -4.38 -6.79
CA PRO A 332 37.21 -2.97 -7.16
C PRO A 332 36.17 -2.76 -8.27
N LYS A 333 36.11 -3.67 -9.24
CA LYS A 333 35.18 -3.61 -10.39
C LYS A 333 33.71 -3.81 -10.00
N LEU A 334 33.42 -4.35 -8.82
CA LEU A 334 32.07 -4.41 -8.28
C LEU A 334 31.48 -3.01 -8.17
N TYR A 335 32.24 -2.05 -7.66
CA TYR A 335 31.77 -0.69 -7.46
C TYR A 335 31.51 0.05 -8.77
N ASP A 336 32.20 -0.31 -9.86
CA ASP A 336 31.92 0.22 -11.19
C ASP A 336 30.57 -0.32 -11.74
N ALA A 337 30.29 -1.60 -11.51
CA ALA A 337 29.01 -2.20 -11.87
C ALA A 337 27.85 -1.59 -11.06
N LEU A 338 28.05 -1.41 -9.74
CA LEU A 338 27.10 -0.73 -8.85
C LEU A 338 26.88 0.72 -9.27
N GLU A 339 27.93 1.46 -9.63
CA GLU A 339 27.81 2.83 -10.14
C GLU A 339 26.93 2.91 -11.39
N GLY A 340 27.12 1.99 -12.35
CA GLY A 340 26.27 1.88 -13.53
C GLY A 340 24.80 1.57 -13.20
N LEU A 341 24.57 0.67 -12.24
CA LEU A 341 23.23 0.31 -11.79
C LEU A 341 22.52 1.50 -11.08
N TYR A 342 23.21 2.14 -10.15
CA TYR A 342 22.68 3.31 -9.42
C TYR A 342 22.42 4.49 -10.35
N LYS A 343 23.26 4.70 -11.36
CA LYS A 343 23.01 5.68 -12.42
C LYS A 343 21.70 5.38 -13.16
N ASP A 344 21.49 4.13 -13.56
CA ASP A 344 20.27 3.75 -14.29
C ASP A 344 19.01 3.91 -13.43
N ILE A 345 19.09 3.60 -12.13
CA ILE A 345 18.00 3.82 -11.18
C ILE A 345 17.74 5.33 -11.01
N SER A 346 18.76 6.13 -10.70
CA SER A 346 18.62 7.58 -10.53
C SER A 346 18.04 8.29 -11.76
N GLN A 347 18.22 7.73 -12.96
CA GLN A 347 17.63 8.26 -14.20
C GLN A 347 16.19 7.80 -14.47
N GLN A 348 15.76 6.68 -13.91
CA GLN A 348 14.43 6.09 -14.16
C GLN A 348 13.39 6.46 -13.10
N TYR A 349 13.84 6.87 -11.91
CA TYR A 349 12.98 7.17 -10.76
C TYR A 349 13.11 8.64 -10.34
N ASN A 350 12.02 9.21 -9.83
CA ASN A 350 12.02 10.56 -9.25
C ASN A 350 12.31 10.49 -7.75
N LEU A 351 13.55 10.18 -7.40
CA LEU A 351 13.96 9.82 -6.04
C LEU A 351 13.93 11.01 -5.07
N ASP A 352 13.34 10.80 -3.89
CA ASP A 352 13.52 11.64 -2.69
C ASP A 352 14.31 10.92 -1.59
N MET A 353 14.43 9.59 -1.70
CA MET A 353 15.19 8.68 -0.85
C MET A 353 15.63 7.47 -1.69
N PHE A 354 16.56 6.67 -1.17
CA PHE A 354 16.95 5.40 -1.78
C PHE A 354 17.15 4.33 -0.71
N HIS A 355 16.65 3.12 -0.94
CA HIS A 355 16.81 2.00 -0.01
C HIS A 355 17.98 1.13 -0.48
N MET A 356 18.95 0.89 0.40
CA MET A 356 20.15 0.09 0.09
C MET A 356 20.15 -1.27 0.81
N GLY A 357 19.04 -1.60 1.46
CA GLY A 357 18.83 -2.88 2.15
C GLY A 357 19.75 -3.03 3.35
N GLY A 358 20.66 -3.98 3.27
CA GLY A 358 21.69 -4.21 4.28
C GLY A 358 21.15 -4.95 5.50
N ASP A 359 20.34 -5.95 5.23
CA ASP A 359 19.92 -6.99 6.15
C ASP A 359 20.76 -8.27 5.97
N GLU A 360 20.71 -9.09 7.02
CA GLU A 360 21.16 -10.50 7.04
C GLU A 360 22.57 -10.84 6.50
N VAL A 361 23.50 -9.88 6.49
CA VAL A 361 24.90 -10.12 6.11
C VAL A 361 25.56 -11.18 7.00
N SER A 362 25.94 -12.27 6.36
CA SER A 362 26.62 -13.44 6.92
C SER A 362 28.13 -13.26 6.99
N VAL A 363 28.62 -13.15 8.22
CA VAL A 363 30.05 -13.24 8.53
C VAL A 363 30.63 -14.60 8.12
N ALA A 364 29.84 -15.68 8.26
CA ALA A 364 30.28 -17.03 7.94
C ALA A 364 30.59 -17.20 6.44
N CYS A 365 29.85 -16.50 5.57
CA CYS A 365 30.12 -16.47 4.13
C CYS A 365 31.48 -15.81 3.83
N TRP A 366 31.66 -14.56 4.27
CA TRP A 366 32.88 -13.82 4.01
C TRP A 366 34.12 -14.48 4.64
N ASN A 367 34.01 -14.99 5.87
CA ASN A 367 35.11 -15.67 6.55
C ASN A 367 35.55 -16.98 5.87
N SER A 368 34.65 -17.63 5.12
CA SER A 368 35.02 -18.81 4.31
C SER A 368 35.60 -18.48 2.93
N THR A 369 35.63 -17.21 2.54
CA THR A 369 36.09 -16.79 1.21
C THR A 369 37.56 -16.38 1.27
N PRO A 370 38.50 -17.16 0.67
CA PRO A 370 39.93 -16.91 0.85
C PRO A 370 40.41 -15.53 0.39
N SER A 371 39.89 -15.02 -0.74
CA SER A 371 40.23 -13.69 -1.27
C SER A 371 39.91 -12.58 -0.28
N ILE A 372 38.73 -12.64 0.35
CA ILE A 372 38.27 -11.65 1.33
C ILE A 372 39.18 -11.66 2.54
N VAL A 373 39.43 -12.84 3.08
CA VAL A 373 40.24 -13.04 4.27
C VAL A 373 41.69 -12.59 4.06
N GLU A 374 42.29 -12.90 2.90
CA GLU A 374 43.63 -12.43 2.54
C GLU A 374 43.68 -10.91 2.42
N TRP A 375 42.66 -10.31 1.77
CA TRP A 375 42.57 -8.86 1.64
C TRP A 375 42.42 -8.17 3.00
N MET A 376 41.56 -8.68 3.90
CA MET A 376 41.41 -8.15 5.26
C MET A 376 42.74 -8.21 6.03
N GLY A 377 43.49 -9.32 5.89
CA GLY A 377 44.83 -9.44 6.48
C GLY A 377 45.80 -8.39 5.96
N LYS A 378 45.75 -8.04 4.66
CA LYS A 378 46.55 -6.95 4.07
C LYS A 378 46.16 -5.56 4.58
N GLN A 379 44.90 -5.37 5.00
CA GLN A 379 44.44 -4.15 5.69
C GLN A 379 44.81 -4.11 7.18
N GLY A 380 45.44 -5.17 7.71
CA GLY A 380 45.73 -5.32 9.13
C GLY A 380 44.49 -5.61 9.99
N TRP A 381 43.41 -6.11 9.38
CA TRP A 381 42.18 -6.47 10.11
C TRP A 381 42.20 -7.94 10.52
N GLY A 382 41.56 -8.22 11.65
CA GLY A 382 41.38 -9.58 12.15
C GLY A 382 40.23 -10.30 11.45
N ARG A 383 39.70 -11.33 12.11
CA ARG A 383 38.53 -12.12 11.66
C ARG A 383 37.43 -12.16 12.72
N SER A 384 37.41 -11.18 13.63
CA SER A 384 36.31 -11.04 14.56
C SER A 384 35.07 -10.53 13.84
N GLU A 385 33.89 -10.67 14.44
CA GLU A 385 32.65 -10.10 13.91
C GLU A 385 32.80 -8.60 13.63
N ASP A 386 33.41 -7.85 14.56
CA ASP A 386 33.65 -6.41 14.40
C ASP A 386 34.56 -6.08 13.20
N ASP A 387 35.50 -6.96 12.86
CA ASP A 387 36.35 -6.77 11.68
C ASP A 387 35.56 -6.99 10.37
N PHE A 388 34.62 -7.94 10.36
CA PHE A 388 33.69 -8.09 9.22
C PHE A 388 32.66 -6.96 9.16
N ILE A 389 32.27 -6.35 10.28
CA ILE A 389 31.46 -5.12 10.27
C ILE A 389 32.24 -3.95 9.66
N LYS A 390 33.56 -3.84 9.89
CA LYS A 390 34.40 -2.86 9.18
C LYS A 390 34.41 -3.12 7.67
N LEU A 391 34.50 -4.38 7.25
CA LEU A 391 34.40 -4.76 5.82
C LEU A 391 33.03 -4.37 5.24
N TRP A 392 31.94 -4.58 5.99
CA TRP A 392 30.62 -4.13 5.58
C TRP A 392 30.52 -2.60 5.49
N SER A 393 31.02 -1.88 6.49
CA SER A 393 31.08 -0.41 6.43
C SER A 393 31.92 0.09 5.24
N TYR A 394 33.02 -0.59 4.91
CA TYR A 394 33.81 -0.32 3.71
C TYR A 394 32.97 -0.52 2.44
N PHE A 395 32.23 -1.63 2.32
CA PHE A 395 31.29 -1.85 1.23
C PHE A 395 30.27 -0.71 1.13
N GLN A 396 29.55 -0.45 2.22
CA GLN A 396 28.46 0.50 2.28
C GLN A 396 28.92 1.92 1.92
N SER A 397 30.07 2.34 2.42
CA SER A 397 30.63 3.66 2.15
C SER A 397 31.00 3.83 0.67
N ASN A 398 31.63 2.81 0.06
CA ASN A 398 31.97 2.85 -1.36
C ASN A 398 30.71 2.80 -2.25
N ALA A 399 29.75 1.95 -1.94
CA ALA A 399 28.49 1.87 -2.68
C ALA A 399 27.71 3.19 -2.60
N LEU A 400 27.62 3.80 -1.41
CA LEU A 400 26.99 5.11 -1.22
C LEU A 400 27.71 6.22 -1.99
N GLU A 401 29.04 6.24 -1.99
CA GLU A 401 29.80 7.20 -2.78
C GLU A 401 29.46 7.09 -4.27
N ARG A 402 29.30 5.87 -4.80
CA ARG A 402 28.91 5.64 -6.20
C ARG A 402 27.49 6.12 -6.49
N PHE A 403 26.55 5.88 -5.58
CA PHE A 403 25.20 6.43 -5.70
C PHE A 403 25.20 7.97 -5.70
N ASP A 404 25.93 8.59 -4.77
CA ASP A 404 25.99 10.05 -4.60
C ASP A 404 26.58 10.79 -5.81
N ARG A 405 27.29 10.11 -6.72
CA ARG A 405 27.77 10.70 -7.99
C ARG A 405 26.66 10.92 -9.02
N HIS A 406 25.54 10.20 -8.90
CA HIS A 406 24.44 10.21 -9.87
C HIS A 406 23.14 10.77 -9.30
N SER A 407 23.07 11.01 -8.00
CA SER A 407 21.97 11.75 -7.39
C SER A 407 22.18 13.26 -7.54
N HIS A 408 21.09 14.01 -7.74
CA HIS A 408 21.15 15.48 -7.86
C HIS A 408 21.51 16.17 -6.54
N GLU A 409 21.24 15.50 -5.43
CA GLU A 409 21.52 15.93 -4.06
C GLU A 409 21.82 14.68 -3.20
N LYS A 410 22.42 14.86 -2.02
CA LYS A 410 22.64 13.75 -1.08
C LYS A 410 21.31 13.29 -0.47
N LEU A 411 20.62 12.38 -1.16
CA LEU A 411 19.31 11.84 -0.80
C LEU A 411 19.41 10.88 0.39
N PRO A 412 18.55 10.95 1.43
CA PRO A 412 18.58 10.01 2.56
C PRO A 412 18.61 8.53 2.12
N ILE A 413 19.48 7.74 2.75
CA ILE A 413 19.56 6.29 2.54
C ILE A 413 18.76 5.58 3.61
N ILE A 414 17.98 4.58 3.22
CA ILE A 414 17.29 3.68 4.14
C ILE A 414 18.08 2.36 4.23
N MET A 415 18.27 1.88 5.45
CA MET A 415 18.89 0.59 5.76
C MET A 415 18.02 -0.19 6.74
N TRP A 416 17.94 -1.50 6.60
CA TRP A 416 17.27 -2.37 7.56
C TRP A 416 18.00 -2.42 8.90
N THR A 417 17.27 -2.70 9.98
CA THR A 417 17.89 -3.07 11.26
C THR A 417 18.74 -4.33 11.10
N SER A 418 20.03 -4.25 11.42
CA SER A 418 21.00 -5.33 11.26
C SER A 418 22.20 -5.18 12.21
N ALA A 419 23.22 -6.03 12.05
CA ALA A 419 24.45 -5.91 12.84
C ALA A 419 25.19 -4.58 12.61
N LEU A 420 25.14 -4.03 11.39
CA LEU A 420 25.73 -2.73 11.06
C LEU A 420 24.96 -1.56 11.69
N THR A 421 23.63 -1.66 11.75
CA THR A 421 22.80 -0.64 12.42
C THR A 421 22.64 -0.89 13.91
N SER A 422 23.30 -1.91 14.48
CA SER A 422 23.18 -2.25 15.89
C SER A 422 23.65 -1.11 16.80
N SER A 423 23.23 -1.15 18.06
CA SER A 423 23.63 -0.14 19.06
C SER A 423 25.14 -0.01 19.26
N LYS A 424 25.91 -1.03 18.87
CA LYS A 424 27.37 -1.04 18.94
C LYS A 424 28.03 -0.28 17.79
N HIS A 425 27.43 -0.31 16.60
CA HIS A 425 28.10 0.06 15.35
C HIS A 425 27.48 1.28 14.65
N VAL A 426 26.19 1.54 14.86
CA VAL A 426 25.43 2.53 14.08
C VAL A 426 26.03 3.93 14.14
N GLU A 427 26.41 4.43 15.31
CA GLU A 427 27.00 5.76 15.47
C GLU A 427 28.40 5.88 14.85
N GLN A 428 29.12 4.76 14.72
CA GLN A 428 30.45 4.74 14.14
C GLN A 428 30.40 4.83 12.61
N PHE A 429 29.44 4.14 11.99
CA PHE A 429 29.46 3.93 10.54
C PHE A 429 28.33 4.64 9.78
N LEU A 430 27.23 5.02 10.44
CA LEU A 430 26.02 5.49 9.78
C LEU A 430 25.57 6.85 10.33
N PRO A 431 26.02 7.98 9.78
CA PRO A 431 25.56 9.30 10.21
C PRO A 431 24.03 9.46 10.14
N LYS A 432 23.38 9.85 11.24
CA LYS A 432 21.90 9.92 11.36
C LYS A 432 21.21 10.94 10.43
N ASP A 433 21.95 11.93 9.95
CA ASP A 433 21.50 12.87 8.93
C ASP A 433 21.47 12.22 7.53
N ARG A 434 22.37 11.28 7.28
CA ARG A 434 22.48 10.52 6.03
C ARG A 434 21.55 9.30 6.00
N TYR A 435 21.34 8.62 7.12
CA TYR A 435 20.63 7.34 7.20
C TYR A 435 19.30 7.38 7.95
N ILE A 436 18.31 6.70 7.40
CA ILE A 436 17.02 6.33 8.00
C ILE A 436 17.08 4.82 8.28
N ILE A 437 16.58 4.38 9.42
CA ILE A 437 16.61 2.95 9.79
C ILE A 437 15.20 2.36 9.66
N GLN A 438 15.05 1.33 8.83
CA GLN A 438 13.80 0.57 8.73
C GLN A 438 13.83 -0.61 9.71
N VAL A 439 12.90 -0.60 10.65
CA VAL A 439 12.91 -1.49 11.81
C VAL A 439 11.99 -2.68 11.57
N TRP A 440 12.55 -3.87 11.43
CA TRP A 440 11.79 -5.12 11.28
C TRP A 440 11.80 -6.02 12.53
N THR A 441 12.55 -5.62 13.56
CA THR A 441 12.59 -6.35 14.84
C THR A 441 11.28 -6.22 15.60
N SER A 442 11.09 -7.08 16.62
CA SER A 442 9.84 -7.12 17.37
C SER A 442 9.58 -5.81 18.11
N LYS A 443 8.30 -5.52 18.39
CA LYS A 443 7.93 -4.25 19.03
C LYS A 443 8.62 -3.98 20.38
N THR A 444 9.06 -5.03 21.07
CA THR A 444 9.70 -4.96 22.39
C THR A 444 11.23 -4.90 22.33
N ASP A 445 11.81 -4.86 21.13
CA ASP A 445 13.26 -4.81 20.98
C ASP A 445 13.83 -3.50 21.55
N PRO A 446 14.74 -3.55 22.55
CA PRO A 446 15.36 -2.36 23.12
C PRO A 446 16.18 -1.57 22.09
N HIS A 447 16.56 -2.17 20.96
CA HIS A 447 17.29 -1.51 19.88
C HIS A 447 16.55 -0.30 19.32
N VAL A 448 15.21 -0.37 19.19
CA VAL A 448 14.38 0.75 18.71
C VAL A 448 14.51 1.96 19.63
N THR A 449 14.44 1.73 20.94
CA THR A 449 14.59 2.79 21.94
C THR A 449 16.02 3.36 21.93
N HIS A 450 17.03 2.52 21.67
CA HIS A 450 18.41 2.98 21.52
C HIS A 450 18.57 3.92 20.32
N LEU A 451 18.11 3.50 19.14
CA LEU A 451 18.15 4.32 17.91
C LEU A 451 17.44 5.66 18.10
N LEU A 452 16.29 5.65 18.80
CA LEU A 452 15.56 6.86 19.14
C LEU A 452 16.41 7.81 19.98
N ARG A 453 17.02 7.32 21.06
CA ARG A 453 17.90 8.11 21.94
C ARG A 453 19.10 8.71 21.20
N LYS A 454 19.60 8.04 20.16
CA LYS A 454 20.71 8.53 19.34
C LYS A 454 20.29 9.54 18.25
N GLY A 455 18.99 9.71 18.04
CA GLY A 455 18.44 10.71 17.13
C GLY A 455 18.19 10.20 15.71
N TYR A 456 18.19 8.88 15.48
CA TYR A 456 17.90 8.32 14.15
C TYR A 456 16.42 8.49 13.79
N ARG A 457 16.17 8.71 12.50
CA ARG A 457 14.83 8.64 11.92
C ARG A 457 14.51 7.19 11.59
N MET A 458 13.26 6.80 11.76
CA MET A 458 12.84 5.40 11.62
C MET A 458 11.56 5.23 10.81
N ILE A 459 11.49 4.10 10.11
CA ILE A 459 10.29 3.54 9.49
C ILE A 459 9.99 2.22 10.21
N LEU A 460 8.79 2.05 10.75
CA LEU A 460 8.41 0.82 11.43
C LEU A 460 7.87 -0.23 10.46
N SER A 461 8.46 -1.42 10.50
CA SER A 461 8.05 -2.63 9.79
C SER A 461 8.16 -3.86 10.71
N ASN A 462 7.92 -3.69 12.01
CA ASN A 462 8.12 -4.73 13.01
C ASN A 462 7.39 -6.03 12.65
N SER A 463 8.16 -7.12 12.50
CA SER A 463 7.70 -8.41 11.98
C SER A 463 6.58 -9.06 12.80
N ASP A 464 6.47 -8.71 14.08
CA ASP A 464 5.38 -9.21 14.92
C ASP A 464 4.02 -8.66 14.50
N ALA A 465 3.93 -7.56 13.73
CA ALA A 465 2.66 -6.97 13.26
C ALA A 465 2.61 -6.70 11.75
N LEU A 466 3.70 -6.27 11.11
CA LEU A 466 3.68 -5.65 9.77
C LEU A 466 4.19 -6.54 8.63
N TYR A 467 4.56 -7.80 8.92
CA TYR A 467 4.91 -8.78 7.90
C TYR A 467 3.65 -9.51 7.41
N LEU A 468 3.30 -9.27 6.15
CA LEU A 468 2.07 -9.76 5.53
C LEU A 468 2.20 -11.18 4.96
N ASP A 469 3.42 -11.66 4.80
CA ASP A 469 3.81 -13.01 4.37
C ASP A 469 3.65 -14.08 5.48
N CYS A 470 3.57 -13.68 6.75
CA CYS A 470 3.45 -14.62 7.88
C CYS A 470 2.12 -15.39 7.90
N GLY A 471 2.18 -16.63 8.42
CA GLY A 471 1.00 -17.44 8.76
C GLY A 471 0.70 -18.58 7.81
N TYR A 472 1.53 -18.79 6.78
CA TYR A 472 1.36 -19.86 5.80
C TYR A 472 2.28 -21.04 6.11
N SER A 473 2.24 -22.09 5.27
CA SER A 473 3.09 -23.28 5.43
C SER A 473 4.57 -22.94 5.30
N GLY A 474 5.47 -23.71 5.89
CA GLY A 474 6.90 -23.58 5.60
C GLY A 474 7.19 -23.89 4.12
N TRP A 475 8.12 -23.15 3.51
CA TRP A 475 8.52 -23.36 2.11
C TRP A 475 9.80 -24.19 1.97
N VAL A 476 10.70 -24.15 2.97
CA VAL A 476 11.90 -25.01 3.10
C VAL A 476 11.82 -26.02 4.25
N THR A 477 10.83 -25.88 5.13
CA THR A 477 10.61 -26.75 6.29
C THR A 477 9.18 -27.25 6.34
N GLY A 478 8.94 -28.35 7.05
CA GLY A 478 7.57 -28.70 7.47
C GLY A 478 6.98 -27.66 8.44
N GLY A 479 5.67 -27.73 8.67
CA GLY A 479 4.96 -26.80 9.57
C GLY A 479 4.61 -25.47 8.91
N ASN A 480 4.83 -24.36 9.62
CA ASN A 480 4.51 -23.01 9.18
C ASN A 480 5.78 -22.19 8.85
N ASN A 481 5.61 -21.11 8.11
CA ASN A 481 6.70 -20.17 7.83
C ASN A 481 7.15 -19.42 9.10
N TRP A 482 8.36 -18.86 9.05
CA TRP A 482 9.17 -18.49 10.21
C TRP A 482 8.50 -17.48 11.17
N CYS A 483 7.73 -16.53 10.64
CA CYS A 483 7.11 -15.45 11.42
C CYS A 483 5.64 -15.69 11.75
N SER A 484 5.13 -16.91 11.54
CA SER A 484 3.77 -17.30 11.93
C SER A 484 3.48 -16.99 13.42
N PRO A 485 2.21 -16.66 13.78
CA PRO A 485 0.97 -16.78 12.99
C PRO A 485 0.70 -15.61 12.04
N TYR A 486 -0.37 -15.74 11.24
CA TYR A 486 -0.92 -14.70 10.36
C TYR A 486 -1.23 -13.41 11.14
N LYS A 487 -0.80 -12.27 10.59
CA LYS A 487 -1.05 -10.95 11.20
C LYS A 487 -2.41 -10.43 10.77
N GLY A 488 -3.38 -10.44 11.69
CA GLY A 488 -4.73 -9.92 11.45
C GLY A 488 -4.75 -8.39 11.33
N TRP A 489 -5.77 -7.85 10.65
CA TRP A 489 -5.91 -6.40 10.47
C TRP A 489 -6.05 -5.65 11.81
N GLN A 490 -6.61 -6.31 12.83
CA GLN A 490 -6.75 -5.79 14.19
C GLN A 490 -5.39 -5.52 14.82
N GLN A 491 -4.46 -6.47 14.67
CA GLN A 491 -3.10 -6.36 15.19
C GLN A 491 -2.34 -5.23 14.50
N ILE A 492 -2.48 -5.11 13.18
CA ILE A 492 -1.87 -4.03 12.40
C ILE A 492 -2.45 -2.66 12.81
N TYR A 493 -3.77 -2.57 12.98
CA TYR A 493 -4.42 -1.33 13.38
C TYR A 493 -3.95 -0.84 14.75
N ASP A 494 -3.77 -1.76 15.71
CA ASP A 494 -3.33 -1.44 17.07
C ASP A 494 -1.79 -1.25 17.20
N ASN A 495 -1.02 -1.56 16.16
CA ASN A 495 0.43 -1.36 16.13
C ASN A 495 0.77 0.13 15.97
N SER A 496 0.92 0.83 17.09
CA SER A 496 1.07 2.29 17.13
C SER A 496 2.54 2.72 17.28
N PRO A 497 3.06 3.60 16.39
CA PRO A 497 4.36 4.24 16.59
C PRO A 497 4.44 5.04 17.91
N ALA A 498 3.31 5.56 18.40
CA ALA A 498 3.25 6.31 19.65
C ALA A 498 3.57 5.45 20.90
N LEU A 499 3.59 4.12 20.79
CA LEU A 499 4.00 3.20 21.88
C LEU A 499 5.47 3.41 22.30
N TYR A 500 6.31 3.93 21.40
CA TYR A 500 7.72 4.24 21.68
C TYR A 500 7.93 5.66 22.23
N GLY A 501 6.85 6.39 22.49
CA GLY A 501 6.86 7.79 22.89
C GLY A 501 6.56 8.74 21.72
N LYS A 502 6.08 9.95 22.04
CA LYS A 502 5.80 10.99 21.05
C LYS A 502 7.12 11.61 20.58
N THR A 503 7.53 11.30 19.36
CA THR A 503 8.74 11.83 18.73
C THR A 503 8.53 12.06 17.24
N ASN A 504 9.14 13.10 16.70
CA ASN A 504 9.14 13.40 15.26
C ASN A 504 10.14 12.54 14.48
N GLN A 505 10.86 11.63 15.16
CA GLN A 505 11.82 10.73 14.53
C GLN A 505 11.16 9.56 13.79
N PHE A 506 9.93 9.17 14.17
CA PHE A 506 9.17 8.23 13.36
C PHE A 506 8.64 8.94 12.13
N LEU A 507 9.15 8.53 10.97
CA LEU A 507 8.65 8.99 9.68
C LEU A 507 7.31 8.34 9.33
N GLY A 508 7.02 7.19 9.95
CA GLY A 508 5.79 6.42 9.82
C GLY A 508 6.10 4.93 9.83
N GLY A 509 5.48 4.18 8.92
CA GLY A 509 5.63 2.73 8.87
C GLY A 509 5.28 2.13 7.52
N GLU A 510 5.56 0.84 7.41
CA GLU A 510 5.44 0.09 6.17
C GLU A 510 5.06 -1.36 6.44
N ALA A 511 4.04 -1.84 5.74
CA ALA A 511 3.71 -3.26 5.71
C ALA A 511 4.58 -3.95 4.68
N ALA A 512 5.30 -4.99 5.08
CA ALA A 512 6.20 -5.74 4.23
C ALA A 512 5.48 -6.96 3.64
N LEU A 513 5.53 -7.12 2.33
CA LEU A 513 5.12 -8.35 1.65
C LEU A 513 6.33 -8.94 0.93
N TRP A 514 7.05 -9.80 1.66
CA TRP A 514 8.02 -10.73 1.08
C TRP A 514 7.32 -11.78 0.24
N THR A 515 7.98 -12.27 -0.81
CA THR A 515 7.33 -13.06 -1.85
C THR A 515 7.88 -14.46 -2.06
N GLU A 516 8.53 -15.06 -1.07
CA GLU A 516 8.92 -16.49 -1.11
C GLU A 516 7.71 -17.40 -1.38
N GLN A 517 6.51 -16.98 -0.95
CA GLN A 517 5.26 -17.73 -1.08
C GLN A 517 4.11 -16.91 -1.69
N VAL A 518 4.42 -15.88 -2.48
CA VAL A 518 3.44 -14.96 -3.04
C VAL A 518 3.79 -14.63 -4.48
N ASP A 519 2.84 -14.79 -5.39
CA ASP A 519 2.95 -14.34 -6.78
C ASP A 519 1.76 -13.42 -7.13
N ASP A 520 1.62 -13.09 -8.42
CA ASP A 520 0.52 -12.32 -8.99
C ASP A 520 -0.89 -12.70 -8.49
N THR A 521 -1.11 -13.98 -8.18
CA THR A 521 -2.42 -14.50 -7.78
C THR A 521 -2.78 -14.13 -6.35
N ALA A 522 -1.78 -13.92 -5.50
CA ALA A 522 -1.93 -13.77 -4.05
C ALA A 522 -1.67 -12.34 -3.54
N VAL A 523 -0.96 -11.48 -4.28
CA VAL A 523 -0.62 -10.11 -3.85
C VAL A 523 -1.83 -9.35 -3.28
N ASP A 524 -2.95 -9.32 -4.01
CA ASP A 524 -4.12 -8.56 -3.61
C ASP A 524 -4.68 -8.98 -2.24
N SER A 525 -4.82 -10.30 -2.00
CA SER A 525 -5.40 -10.81 -0.76
C SER A 525 -4.41 -10.77 0.39
N ARG A 526 -3.10 -10.81 0.12
CA ARG A 526 -2.06 -10.60 1.13
C ARG A 526 -2.03 -9.15 1.60
N ILE A 527 -2.07 -8.19 0.68
CA ILE A 527 -2.01 -6.76 1.04
C ILE A 527 -3.34 -6.28 1.61
N TRP A 528 -4.46 -6.60 0.97
CA TRP A 528 -5.74 -5.95 1.23
C TRP A 528 -6.72 -6.88 1.95
N PRO A 529 -7.43 -6.39 2.98
CA PRO A 529 -7.50 -5.00 3.45
C PRO A 529 -6.52 -4.67 4.60
N ARG A 530 -5.56 -5.55 4.92
CA ARG A 530 -4.63 -5.38 6.06
C ARG A 530 -3.80 -4.11 5.97
N ALA A 531 -3.25 -3.77 4.80
CA ALA A 531 -2.52 -2.53 4.60
C ALA A 531 -3.41 -1.27 4.78
N ALA A 532 -4.72 -1.38 4.57
CA ALA A 532 -5.63 -0.27 4.88
C ALA A 532 -5.73 -0.01 6.40
N ALA A 533 -5.54 -1.04 7.24
CA ALA A 533 -5.43 -0.88 8.69
C ALA A 533 -4.23 0.00 9.06
N LEU A 534 -3.06 -0.30 8.47
CA LEU A 534 -1.86 0.52 8.61
C LEU A 534 -2.10 1.95 8.10
N ALA A 535 -2.85 2.09 7.01
CA ALA A 535 -3.14 3.40 6.44
C ALA A 535 -3.88 4.33 7.41
N GLU A 536 -4.89 3.84 8.13
CA GLU A 536 -5.56 4.66 9.14
C GLU A 536 -4.70 4.91 10.37
N ARG A 537 -3.91 3.91 10.80
CA ARG A 537 -2.92 4.09 11.86
C ARG A 537 -1.98 5.26 11.52
N LEU A 538 -1.35 5.24 10.36
CA LEU A 538 -0.37 6.27 9.98
C LEU A 538 -0.99 7.59 9.49
N TRP A 539 -2.26 7.58 9.08
CA TRP A 539 -2.95 8.81 8.72
C TRP A 539 -3.46 9.55 9.96
N ALA A 540 -4.08 8.83 10.90
CA ALA A 540 -4.84 9.45 11.98
C ALA A 540 -4.29 9.23 13.39
N GLU A 541 -3.34 8.31 13.57
CA GLU A 541 -2.81 7.86 14.86
C GLU A 541 -3.89 7.74 15.95
N PRO A 542 -4.96 6.96 15.69
CA PRO A 542 -6.14 6.96 16.57
C PRO A 542 -5.80 6.39 17.96
N ALA A 543 -6.34 7.05 19.00
CA ALA A 543 -6.24 6.57 20.38
C ALA A 543 -7.12 5.34 20.68
N ASN A 544 -8.20 5.17 19.91
CA ASN A 544 -9.09 4.02 20.04
C ASN A 544 -8.50 2.79 19.33
N SER A 545 -8.83 1.59 19.82
CA SER A 545 -8.45 0.33 19.19
C SER A 545 -9.26 0.03 17.92
N TRP A 546 -8.85 -1.03 17.22
CA TRP A 546 -9.48 -1.54 15.99
C TRP A 546 -11.00 -1.68 16.09
N ARG A 547 -11.54 -1.99 17.28
CA ARG A 547 -12.98 -2.21 17.48
C ARG A 547 -13.80 -0.98 17.12
N ALA A 548 -13.29 0.22 17.39
CA ALA A 548 -13.94 1.48 17.02
C ALA A 548 -13.91 1.76 15.50
N ALA A 549 -13.13 0.99 14.74
CA ALA A 549 -12.94 1.14 13.30
C ALA A 549 -13.57 0.01 12.47
N GLU A 550 -14.02 -1.07 13.11
CA GLU A 550 -14.53 -2.30 12.48
C GLU A 550 -15.56 -2.03 11.36
N ASN A 551 -16.65 -1.31 11.65
CA ASN A 551 -17.68 -1.01 10.66
C ASN A 551 -17.15 -0.23 9.44
N ARG A 552 -16.18 0.68 9.66
CA ARG A 552 -15.56 1.47 8.59
C ARG A 552 -14.58 0.63 7.78
N MET A 553 -13.82 -0.25 8.44
CA MET A 553 -12.91 -1.21 7.78
C MET A 553 -13.70 -2.15 6.86
N LEU A 554 -14.79 -2.76 7.36
CA LEU A 554 -15.67 -3.62 6.57
C LEU A 554 -16.27 -2.89 5.36
N THR A 555 -16.56 -1.60 5.50
CA THR A 555 -17.04 -0.75 4.40
C THR A 555 -15.94 -0.47 3.38
N HIS A 556 -14.73 -0.15 3.86
CA HIS A 556 -13.59 0.14 2.99
C HIS A 556 -13.09 -1.09 2.23
N ARG A 557 -13.10 -2.28 2.83
CA ARG A 557 -12.82 -3.54 2.14
C ARG A 557 -13.69 -3.70 0.90
N GLU A 558 -14.99 -3.41 0.99
CA GLU A 558 -15.89 -3.47 -0.17
C GLU A 558 -15.61 -2.38 -1.21
N ARG A 559 -15.16 -1.20 -0.78
CA ARG A 559 -14.70 -0.16 -1.72
C ARG A 559 -13.51 -0.66 -2.53
N LEU A 560 -12.56 -1.36 -1.91
CA LEU A 560 -11.42 -1.98 -2.61
C LEU A 560 -11.90 -3.05 -3.61
N VAL A 561 -12.79 -3.95 -3.18
CA VAL A 561 -13.40 -4.97 -4.06
C VAL A 561 -14.12 -4.34 -5.26
N ASN A 562 -14.93 -3.32 -5.03
CA ASN A 562 -15.62 -2.60 -6.10
C ASN A 562 -14.65 -1.90 -7.07
N ARG A 563 -13.42 -1.57 -6.63
CA ARG A 563 -12.39 -1.00 -7.51
C ARG A 563 -11.65 -2.03 -8.35
N GLY A 564 -11.90 -3.33 -8.14
CA GLY A 564 -11.27 -4.45 -8.83
C GLY A 564 -10.12 -5.10 -8.05
N ILE A 565 -9.89 -4.70 -6.79
CA ILE A 565 -8.86 -5.28 -5.93
C ILE A 565 -9.44 -6.53 -5.26
N LYS A 566 -8.77 -7.67 -5.37
CA LYS A 566 -9.19 -8.95 -4.77
C LYS A 566 -8.87 -8.99 -3.26
N ALA A 567 -9.39 -8.02 -2.52
CA ALA A 567 -9.16 -7.90 -1.08
C ALA A 567 -9.77 -9.09 -0.31
N ASP A 568 -9.05 -9.60 0.66
CA ASP A 568 -9.47 -10.75 1.46
C ASP A 568 -10.75 -10.45 2.27
N ALA A 569 -11.51 -11.49 2.57
CA ALA A 569 -12.72 -11.38 3.37
C ALA A 569 -12.34 -11.30 4.86
N LEU A 570 -12.88 -10.30 5.57
CA LEU A 570 -12.66 -10.16 7.01
C LEU A 570 -13.67 -10.94 7.85
N GLU A 571 -14.92 -10.91 7.42
CA GLU A 571 -16.07 -11.44 8.17
C GLU A 571 -17.16 -11.94 7.20
N PRO A 572 -18.13 -12.74 7.68
CA PRO A 572 -19.34 -13.01 6.93
C PRO A 572 -20.02 -11.70 6.49
N ARG A 573 -20.46 -11.66 5.22
CA ARG A 573 -21.24 -10.52 4.69
C ARG A 573 -22.46 -10.17 5.56
N TRP A 574 -22.98 -11.15 6.29
CA TRP A 574 -24.06 -10.97 7.25
C TRP A 574 -23.72 -9.96 8.36
N CYS A 575 -22.52 -10.02 8.94
CA CYS A 575 -22.08 -9.09 10.01
C CYS A 575 -22.09 -7.63 9.52
N ARG A 576 -21.61 -7.39 8.31
CA ARG A 576 -21.67 -6.06 7.66
C ARG A 576 -23.10 -5.53 7.49
N GLN A 577 -24.08 -6.41 7.33
CA GLN A 577 -25.49 -6.06 7.17
C GLN A 577 -26.26 -5.94 8.50
N HIS A 578 -25.67 -6.40 9.61
CA HIS A 578 -26.26 -6.45 10.94
C HIS A 578 -25.24 -5.93 11.96
N GLU A 579 -24.94 -4.64 11.88
CA GLU A 579 -23.90 -4.02 12.71
C GLU A 579 -24.17 -4.26 14.21
N ASN A 580 -23.09 -4.55 14.95
CA ASN A 580 -23.08 -4.96 16.36
C ASN A 580 -23.66 -6.35 16.69
N ASN A 581 -24.08 -7.16 15.71
CA ASN A 581 -24.58 -8.52 15.96
C ASN A 581 -23.52 -9.62 15.82
N CYS A 582 -22.26 -9.25 15.60
CA CYS A 582 -21.11 -10.17 15.61
C CYS A 582 -20.07 -9.81 16.69
N PRO A 583 -20.47 -9.58 17.96
CA PRO A 583 -19.51 -9.38 19.04
C PRO A 583 -18.80 -10.70 19.39
N LEU A 584 -17.67 -10.59 20.09
CA LEU A 584 -17.02 -11.72 20.77
C LEU A 584 -17.65 -11.94 22.15
#